data_AF-A0A6L7XW30-F1
#
_entry.id   AF-A0A6L7XW30-F1
#
_cell.length_a   1.000
_cell.length_b   1.000
_cell.length_c   1.000
_cell.angle_alpha   90.00
_cell.angle_beta   90.00
_cell.angle_gamma   90.00
#
_symmetry.space_group_name_H-M   'P 1'
#
loop_
_entity.id
_entity.type
_entity.pdbx_description
1 polymer ?
#
loop_
_entity_poly.entity_id
_entity_poly.type
_entity_poly.pdbx_seq_one_letter_code
_entity_poly.pdbx_strand_id
1 'polypeptide(L)'
;MDETLIWRQCTDASERPMWCLLERIETSSITCTQGVYVIWHGGDEPETVRVGQAFFQPLAETLEALRGDEEVLAFRANGLFVTWAEVADAHKLDGVERYLGDRLEPLLGRRLAADPIEVNLPWGDE
;
A
#
# COMPACT_ATOMS: atom_id res chain seq x y z
N MET A 1 15.71 6.92 13.85
CA MET A 1 14.38 7.27 14.40
C MET A 1 13.41 6.59 13.48
N ASP A 2 12.79 5.55 13.99
CA ASP A 2 11.83 4.72 13.27
C ASP A 2 10.57 5.55 13.03
N GLU A 3 10.02 5.51 11.82
CA GLU A 3 8.82 6.26 11.45
C GLU A 3 7.61 5.35 11.65
N THR A 4 6.67 5.73 12.52
CA THR A 4 5.45 4.93 12.73
C THR A 4 4.34 5.42 11.80
N LEU A 5 3.95 4.56 10.87
CA LEU A 5 2.90 4.80 9.89
C LEU A 5 1.53 4.36 10.41
N ILE A 6 0.52 5.19 10.14
CA ILE A 6 -0.89 4.89 10.40
C ILE A 6 -1.49 4.27 9.14
N TRP A 7 -1.54 2.94 9.11
CA TRP A 7 -2.11 2.18 8.00
C TRP A 7 -3.63 2.26 7.98
N ARG A 8 -4.19 2.59 6.82
CA ARG A 8 -5.63 2.74 6.63
C ARG A 8 -6.32 1.41 6.39
N GLN A 9 -7.48 1.27 7.01
CA GLN A 9 -8.37 0.13 6.87
C GLN A 9 -9.76 0.62 6.46
N CYS A 10 -10.50 -0.26 5.81
CA CYS A 10 -11.90 -0.07 5.50
C CYS A 10 -12.74 -0.63 6.65
N THR A 11 -14.05 -0.43 6.57
CA THR A 11 -14.99 -1.03 7.52
C THR A 11 -15.96 -1.96 6.80
N ASP A 12 -16.35 -3.05 7.47
CA ASP A 12 -17.45 -3.90 7.01
C ASP A 12 -18.81 -3.22 7.29
N ALA A 13 -19.90 -3.87 6.87
CA ALA A 13 -21.26 -3.36 7.10
C ALA A 13 -21.64 -3.25 8.60
N SER A 14 -20.83 -3.82 9.49
CA SER A 14 -20.97 -3.75 10.96
C SER A 14 -19.93 -2.82 11.59
N GLU A 15 -19.32 -1.93 10.80
CA GLU A 15 -18.32 -0.95 11.23
C GLU A 15 -17.03 -1.55 11.82
N ARG A 16 -16.75 -2.82 11.55
CA ARG A 16 -15.50 -3.45 12.01
C ARG A 16 -14.37 -3.21 11.03
N PRO A 17 -13.13 -2.98 11.50
CA PRO A 17 -11.99 -2.78 10.63
C PRO A 17 -11.74 -4.03 9.77
N MET A 18 -11.51 -3.80 8.48
CA MET A 18 -11.15 -4.82 7.51
C MET A 18 -10.18 -4.25 6.49
N TRP A 19 -9.43 -5.14 5.82
CA TRP A 19 -8.60 -4.71 4.71
C TRP A 19 -9.44 -4.32 3.51
N CYS A 20 -9.02 -3.24 2.87
CA CYS A 20 -9.76 -2.66 1.76
C CYS A 20 -9.57 -3.48 0.49
N LEU A 21 -10.66 -3.90 -0.16
CA LEU A 21 -10.58 -4.53 -1.49
C LEU A 21 -10.29 -3.47 -2.55
N LEU A 22 -9.20 -3.60 -3.30
CA LEU A 22 -8.74 -2.62 -4.30
C LEU A 22 -9.86 -2.19 -5.26
N GLU A 23 -10.63 -3.16 -5.75
CA GLU A 23 -11.75 -2.94 -6.68
C GLU A 23 -12.95 -2.19 -6.07
N ARG A 24 -13.01 -2.06 -4.73
CA ARG A 24 -14.20 -1.55 -4.00
C ARG A 24 -13.92 -0.37 -3.08
N ILE A 25 -12.67 0.08 -2.96
CA ILE A 25 -12.33 1.19 -2.05
C ILE A 25 -13.05 2.50 -2.42
N GLU A 26 -13.43 3.32 -1.45
CA GLU A 26 -14.02 4.64 -1.72
C GLU A 26 -12.90 5.69 -1.67
N THR A 27 -12.30 6.00 -2.82
CA THR A 27 -11.13 6.90 -2.91
C THR A 27 -11.48 8.37 -2.68
N SER A 28 -12.75 8.75 -2.86
CA SER A 28 -13.24 10.12 -2.64
C SER A 28 -13.04 10.61 -1.19
N SER A 29 -12.90 9.69 -0.24
CA SER A 29 -12.63 9.97 1.18
C SER A 29 -11.14 10.14 1.51
N ILE A 30 -10.24 9.85 0.58
CA ILE A 30 -8.79 9.88 0.78
C ILE A 30 -8.29 11.30 0.51
N THR A 31 -7.93 12.02 1.58
CA THR A 31 -7.49 13.42 1.50
C THR A 31 -5.97 13.60 1.47
N CYS A 32 -5.21 12.55 1.77
CA CYS A 32 -3.74 12.61 1.79
C CYS A 32 -3.21 12.74 0.35
N THR A 33 -2.34 13.71 0.11
CA THR A 33 -1.74 13.96 -1.20
C THR A 33 -0.52 13.10 -1.47
N GLN A 34 0.14 12.62 -0.43
CA GLN A 34 1.38 11.84 -0.51
C GLN A 34 1.41 10.71 0.51
N GLY A 35 2.16 9.66 0.20
CA GLY A 35 2.29 8.51 1.08
C GLY A 35 2.71 7.26 0.35
N VAL A 36 2.63 6.13 1.04
CA VAL A 36 2.94 4.80 0.52
C VAL A 36 1.71 3.91 0.53
N TYR A 37 1.70 2.91 -0.35
CA TYR A 37 0.66 1.89 -0.41
C TYR A 37 1.28 0.50 -0.55
N VAL A 38 0.53 -0.49 -0.07
CA VAL A 38 0.84 -1.91 -0.20
C VAL A 38 -0.40 -2.60 -0.78
N ILE A 39 -0.19 -3.38 -1.84
CA ILE A 39 -1.19 -4.27 -2.44
C ILE A 39 -0.71 -5.70 -2.25
N TRP A 40 -1.63 -6.56 -1.84
CA TRP A 40 -1.39 -8.00 -1.72
C TRP A 40 -2.63 -8.75 -2.15
N HIS A 41 -2.47 -10.02 -2.49
CA HIS A 41 -3.62 -10.89 -2.70
C HIS A 41 -3.84 -11.81 -1.49
N GLY A 42 -5.10 -12.19 -1.28
CA GLY A 42 -5.44 -13.25 -0.34
C GLY A 42 -5.18 -14.64 -0.91
N GLY A 43 -5.96 -15.61 -0.42
CA GLY A 43 -5.87 -17.02 -0.84
C GLY A 43 -5.12 -17.89 0.15
N ASP A 44 -4.80 -19.11 -0.27
CA ASP A 44 -4.07 -20.10 0.54
C ASP A 44 -2.62 -19.66 0.83
N GLU A 45 -2.03 -18.86 -0.07
CA GLU A 45 -0.67 -18.32 0.02
C GLU A 45 -0.75 -16.79 -0.20
N PRO A 46 -1.04 -15.98 0.85
CA PRO A 46 -1.13 -14.54 0.71
C PRO A 46 0.27 -13.95 0.45
N GLU A 47 0.38 -13.12 -0.59
CA GLU A 47 1.66 -12.56 -1.01
C GLU A 47 1.53 -11.10 -1.44
N THR A 48 2.57 -10.31 -1.17
CA THR A 48 2.62 -8.90 -1.54
C THR A 48 2.76 -8.79 -3.06
N VAL A 49 1.80 -8.12 -3.69
CA VAL A 49 1.80 -7.89 -5.13
C VAL A 49 2.64 -6.68 -5.47
N ARG A 50 2.46 -5.56 -4.76
CA ARG A 50 3.13 -4.30 -5.07
C ARG A 50 3.28 -3.43 -3.84
N VAL A 51 4.44 -2.81 -3.72
CA VAL A 51 4.66 -1.66 -2.84
C VAL A 51 4.92 -0.46 -3.73
N GLY A 52 4.40 0.70 -3.35
CA GLY A 52 4.65 1.93 -4.10
C GLY A 52 4.36 3.19 -3.30
N GLN A 53 4.61 4.33 -3.92
CA GLN A 53 4.38 5.65 -3.34
C GLN A 53 3.51 6.52 -4.25
N ALA A 54 2.86 7.53 -3.64
CA ALA A 54 2.23 8.64 -4.30
C ALA A 54 2.92 9.94 -3.85
N PHE A 55 3.37 10.74 -4.81
CA PHE A 55 4.00 12.04 -4.55
C PHE A 55 3.62 13.08 -5.61
N PHE A 56 3.78 12.74 -6.89
CA PHE A 56 3.47 13.64 -8.01
C PHE A 56 1.98 13.74 -8.34
N GLN A 57 1.17 12.83 -7.81
CA GLN A 57 -0.29 12.81 -7.93
C GLN A 57 -0.89 12.38 -6.58
N PRO A 58 -2.12 12.81 -6.24
CA PRO A 58 -2.77 12.42 -5.00
C PRO A 58 -2.87 10.89 -4.85
N LEU A 59 -2.83 10.44 -3.59
CA LEU A 59 -2.93 9.02 -3.27
C LEU A 59 -4.26 8.41 -3.76
N ALA A 60 -5.35 9.17 -3.67
CA ALA A 60 -6.66 8.79 -4.21
C ALA A 60 -6.59 8.45 -5.71
N GLU A 61 -6.00 9.33 -6.52
CA GLU A 61 -5.84 9.15 -7.97
C GLU A 61 -4.89 7.97 -8.29
N THR A 62 -3.82 7.83 -7.52
CA THR A 62 -2.89 6.70 -7.65
C THR A 62 -3.61 5.36 -7.45
N LEU A 63 -4.44 5.26 -6.41
CA LEU A 63 -5.17 4.03 -6.11
C LEU A 63 -6.29 3.75 -7.11
N GLU A 64 -6.95 4.77 -7.65
CA GLU A 64 -7.88 4.61 -8.78
C GLU A 64 -7.18 4.07 -10.03
N ALA A 65 -6.01 4.61 -10.37
CA ALA A 65 -5.25 4.16 -11.53
C ALA A 65 -4.86 2.67 -11.43
N LEU A 66 -4.56 2.17 -10.22
CA LEU A 66 -4.23 0.76 -9.98
C LEU A 66 -5.40 -0.20 -10.27
N ARG A 67 -6.64 0.29 -10.34
CA ARG A 67 -7.79 -0.52 -10.79
C ARG A 67 -7.82 -0.78 -12.29
N GLY A 68 -7.02 -0.04 -13.06
CA GLY A 68 -6.82 -0.26 -14.48
C GLY A 68 -5.47 -0.89 -14.82
N ASP A 69 -4.63 -1.18 -13.83
CA ASP A 69 -3.28 -1.72 -14.02
C ASP A 69 -3.35 -3.24 -14.29
N GLU A 70 -3.12 -3.64 -15.55
CA GLU A 70 -3.24 -5.04 -15.97
C GLU A 70 -2.27 -5.98 -15.25
N GLU A 71 -1.08 -5.51 -14.85
CA GLU A 71 -0.10 -6.34 -14.11
C GLU A 71 -0.61 -6.63 -12.70
N VAL A 72 -1.15 -5.62 -12.02
CA VAL A 72 -1.77 -5.79 -10.70
C VAL A 72 -3.02 -6.66 -10.79
N LEU A 73 -3.89 -6.41 -11.77
CA LEU A 73 -5.14 -7.14 -11.94
C LEU A 73 -4.96 -8.61 -12.35
N ALA A 74 -3.78 -9.02 -12.80
CA ALA A 74 -3.47 -10.43 -13.05
C ALA A 74 -3.68 -11.31 -11.79
N PHE A 75 -3.59 -10.72 -10.61
CA PHE A 75 -3.73 -11.39 -9.31
C PHE A 75 -5.16 -11.33 -8.72
N ARG A 76 -6.13 -10.73 -9.42
CA ARG A 76 -7.49 -10.48 -8.88
C ARG A 76 -8.28 -11.73 -8.49
N ALA A 77 -7.96 -12.89 -9.06
CA ALA A 77 -8.65 -14.15 -8.78
C ALA A 77 -8.58 -14.55 -7.30
N ASN A 78 -7.54 -14.11 -6.60
CA ASN A 78 -7.30 -14.37 -5.18
C ASN A 78 -7.86 -13.27 -4.25
N GLY A 79 -8.52 -12.26 -4.82
CA GLY A 79 -8.94 -11.04 -4.12
C GLY A 79 -7.76 -10.12 -3.83
N LEU A 80 -7.80 -8.90 -4.36
CA LEU A 80 -6.76 -7.90 -4.14
C LEU A 80 -7.15 -6.95 -3.02
N PHE A 81 -6.28 -6.89 -2.02
CA PHE A 81 -6.39 -5.96 -0.91
C PHE A 81 -5.37 -4.84 -1.05
N VAL A 82 -5.70 -3.70 -0.48
CA VAL A 82 -4.83 -2.54 -0.45
C VAL A 82 -4.91 -1.85 0.90
N THR A 83 -3.79 -1.27 1.31
CA THR A 83 -3.70 -0.34 2.44
C THR A 83 -2.71 0.74 2.08
N TRP A 84 -2.82 1.87 2.76
CA TRP A 84 -1.96 3.01 2.53
C TRP A 84 -1.73 3.78 3.82
N ALA A 85 -0.65 4.54 3.85
CA ALA A 85 -0.32 5.44 4.95
C ALA A 85 0.22 6.75 4.39
N GLU A 86 -0.14 7.85 5.05
CA GLU A 86 0.44 9.16 4.77
C GLU A 86 1.88 9.21 5.27
N VAL A 87 2.77 9.76 4.45
CA VAL A 87 4.14 10.08 4.85
C VAL A 87 4.29 11.58 4.70
N ALA A 88 4.28 12.30 5.82
CA ALA A 88 4.23 13.77 5.82
C ALA A 88 5.51 14.41 5.22
N ASP A 89 6.65 13.76 5.37
CA ASP A 89 7.93 14.21 4.83
C ASP A 89 8.24 13.49 3.51
N ALA A 90 8.09 14.20 2.40
CA ALA A 90 8.35 13.70 1.06
C ALA A 90 9.75 13.11 0.88
N HIS A 91 10.76 13.64 1.59
CA HIS A 91 12.13 13.15 1.49
C HIS A 91 12.31 11.73 2.04
N LYS A 92 11.33 11.23 2.81
CA LYS A 92 11.36 9.89 3.38
C LYS A 92 10.69 8.84 2.50
N LEU A 93 9.91 9.24 1.50
CA LEU A 93 9.10 8.30 0.71
C LEU A 93 9.94 7.20 0.07
N ASP A 94 11.05 7.55 -0.58
CA ASP A 94 11.93 6.58 -1.23
C ASP A 94 12.54 5.59 -0.22
N GLY A 95 12.92 6.07 0.97
CA GLY A 95 13.47 5.22 2.02
C GLY A 95 12.42 4.31 2.67
N VAL A 96 11.20 4.80 2.84
CA VAL A 96 10.06 4.02 3.35
C VAL A 96 9.64 2.95 2.33
N GLU A 97 9.47 3.32 1.05
CA GLU A 97 9.15 2.38 -0.02
C GLU A 97 10.26 1.33 -0.16
N ARG A 98 11.53 1.75 -0.04
CA ARG A 98 12.69 0.84 -0.03
C ARG A 98 12.59 -0.19 1.10
N TYR A 99 12.37 0.26 2.34
CA TYR A 99 12.28 -0.63 3.49
C TYR A 99 11.12 -1.62 3.34
N LEU A 100 9.93 -1.14 2.96
CA LEU A 100 8.76 -1.99 2.73
C LEU A 100 9.00 -2.99 1.59
N GLY A 101 9.61 -2.56 0.49
CA GLY A 101 9.96 -3.44 -0.62
C GLY A 101 10.97 -4.52 -0.25
N ASP A 102 11.95 -4.22 0.61
CA ASP A 102 12.91 -5.19 1.12
C ASP A 102 12.30 -6.19 2.11
N ARG A 103 11.34 -5.75 2.93
CA ARG A 103 10.68 -6.60 3.93
C ARG A 103 9.57 -7.48 3.36
N LEU A 104 8.81 -6.95 2.40
CA LEU A 104 7.61 -7.58 1.87
C LEU A 104 7.83 -8.31 0.54
N GLU A 105 8.99 -8.12 -0.08
CA GLU A 105 9.42 -8.76 -1.33
C GLU A 105 8.31 -8.83 -2.40
N PRO A 106 7.79 -7.68 -2.86
CA PRO A 106 6.62 -7.66 -3.74
C PRO A 106 6.91 -8.34 -5.08
N LEU A 107 5.91 -9.06 -5.59
CA LEU A 107 5.95 -9.74 -6.89
C LEU A 107 6.20 -8.76 -8.05
N LEU A 108 5.62 -7.56 -7.96
CA LEU A 108 5.77 -6.48 -8.92
C LEU A 108 6.54 -5.32 -8.30
N GLY A 109 7.42 -4.75 -9.10
CA GLY A 109 8.19 -3.58 -8.74
C GLY A 109 9.67 -3.78 -8.99
N ARG A 110 10.45 -2.79 -8.56
CA ARG A 110 11.90 -2.82 -8.67
C ARG A 110 12.52 -2.49 -7.34
N ARG A 111 13.75 -2.96 -7.13
CA ARG A 111 14.56 -2.49 -6.01
C ARG A 111 14.93 -1.03 -6.21
N LEU A 112 14.67 -0.22 -5.19
CA LEU A 112 15.05 1.18 -5.15
C LEU A 112 16.49 1.34 -4.66
N ALA A 113 17.17 2.37 -5.15
CA ALA A 113 18.50 2.77 -4.70
C ALA A 113 18.38 3.95 -3.72
N ALA A 114 17.81 3.67 -2.54
CA ALA A 114 17.66 4.61 -1.43
C ALA A 114 18.11 3.94 -0.13
N ASP A 115 18.50 4.74 0.87
CA ASP A 115 18.74 4.23 2.21
C ASP A 115 17.39 3.86 2.86
N PRO A 116 17.19 2.62 3.34
CA PRO A 116 15.93 2.19 3.91
C PRO A 116 15.62 2.97 5.19
N ILE A 117 14.36 3.39 5.34
CA ILE A 117 13.82 4.01 6.56
C ILE A 117 12.84 3.01 7.17
N GLU A 118 13.18 2.52 8.36
CA GLU A 118 12.38 1.55 9.09
C GLU A 118 11.01 2.12 9.50
N VAL A 119 9.97 1.33 9.24
CA VAL A 119 8.57 1.59 9.58
C VAL A 119 7.89 0.30 10.04
N ASN A 120 6.77 0.44 10.76
CA ASN A 120 5.91 -0.71 11.07
C ASN A 120 5.18 -1.23 9.83
N LEU A 121 4.97 -2.55 9.77
CA LEU A 121 4.19 -3.18 8.70
C LEU A 121 2.68 -2.96 8.89
N PRO A 122 1.85 -3.09 7.83
CA PRO A 122 0.40 -2.92 7.93
C PRO A 122 -0.27 -3.84 8.95
N TRP A 123 0.23 -5.06 9.11
CA TRP A 123 -0.33 -6.08 9.98
C TRP A 123 0.29 -6.12 11.39
N GLY A 124 1.23 -5.21 11.67
CA GLY A 124 2.10 -5.25 12.84
C GLY A 124 3.42 -5.98 12.57
N ASP A 125 4.38 -5.76 13.46
CA ASP A 125 5.66 -6.46 13.47
C ASP A 125 5.52 -7.75 14.30
N GLU A 126 5.73 -8.91 13.69
CA GLU A 126 5.99 -10.17 14.41
C GLU A 126 7.47 -10.28 14.80
#